data_AF-A0A1F6H6A7-F1
#
_entry.id   AF-A0A1F6H6A7-F1
#
_cell.length_a   1.000
_cell.length_b   1.000
_cell.length_c   1.000
_cell.angle_alpha   90.00
_cell.angle_beta   90.00
_cell.angle_gamma   90.00
#
_symmetry.space_group_name_H-M   'P 1'
#
loop_
_entity.id
_entity.type
_entity.pdbx_description
1 polymer ?
#
loop_
_entity_poly.entity_id
_entity_poly.type
_entity_poly.pdbx_seq_one_letter_code
_entity_poly.pdbx_strand_id
1 'polypeptide(L)'
;MNKEECKIICTSSIILLREKAFFRLIYETQLRPFEVMNLEIENWDRTQQMVTAVRVKQKWDNKHKRYLQSVPRTAIITDSTNEMIRTLVSNRKKGKTESKKTLC
;
A
#
# COMPACT_ATOMS: atom_id res chain seq x y z
N MET A 1 10.75 -11.83 -0.59
CA MET A 1 9.81 -12.46 -1.53
C MET A 1 10.45 -12.46 -2.91
N ASN A 2 10.60 -13.62 -3.53
CA ASN A 2 11.18 -13.75 -4.86
C ASN A 2 10.09 -13.64 -5.95
N LYS A 3 10.52 -13.62 -7.22
CA LYS A 3 9.62 -13.47 -8.38
C LYS A 3 8.60 -14.61 -8.49
N GLU A 4 9.02 -15.85 -8.24
CA GLU A 4 8.17 -17.03 -8.37
C GLU A 4 7.10 -17.09 -7.26
N GLU A 5 7.47 -16.78 -6.02
CA GLU A 5 6.54 -16.64 -4.89
C GLU A 5 5.48 -15.58 -5.19
N CYS A 6 5.90 -14.40 -5.69
CA CYS A 6 4.99 -13.33 -6.06
C CYS A 6 4.03 -13.78 -7.17
N LYS A 7 4.53 -14.51 -8.17
CA LYS A 7 3.74 -15.03 -9.29
C LYS A 7 2.67 -15.99 -8.79
N ILE A 8 3.04 -16.99 -7.99
CA ILE A 8 2.11 -17.97 -7.39
C ILE A 8 0.99 -17.27 -6.63
N ILE A 9 1.34 -16.29 -5.78
CA ILE A 9 0.38 -15.52 -5.00
C ILE A 9 -0.56 -14.73 -5.93
N CYS A 10 -0.01 -14.03 -6.92
CA CYS A 10 -0.79 -13.19 -7.83
C CYS A 10 -1.74 -14.00 -8.72
N THR A 11 -1.38 -15.23 -9.09
CA THR A 11 -2.21 -16.10 -9.94
C THR A 11 -3.18 -17.01 -9.17
N SER A 12 -3.00 -17.16 -7.85
CA SER A 12 -3.86 -18.03 -7.04
C SER A 12 -5.31 -17.54 -7.03
N SER A 13 -6.28 -18.38 -7.36
CA SER A 13 -7.71 -18.05 -7.30
C SER A 13 -8.24 -17.95 -5.86
N ILE A 14 -7.53 -18.54 -4.90
CA ILE A 14 -7.93 -18.59 -3.49
C ILE A 14 -7.60 -17.28 -2.76
N ILE A 15 -6.52 -16.61 -3.17
CA ILE A 15 -6.05 -15.39 -2.52
C ILE A 15 -6.85 -14.19 -3.04
N LEU A 16 -7.44 -13.43 -2.13
CA LEU A 16 -8.22 -12.25 -2.47
C LEU A 16 -7.33 -11.14 -3.05
N LEU A 17 -7.97 -10.23 -3.80
CA LEU A 17 -7.27 -9.14 -4.51
C LEU A 17 -6.47 -8.22 -3.56
N ARG A 18 -6.94 -8.02 -2.33
CA ARG A 18 -6.30 -7.15 -1.34
C ARG A 18 -4.95 -7.71 -0.90
N GLU A 19 -4.90 -9.00 -0.58
CA GLU A 19 -3.71 -9.74 -0.18
C GLU A 19 -2.73 -9.82 -1.35
N LYS A 20 -3.23 -10.06 -2.57
CA LYS A 20 -2.40 -9.99 -3.79
C LYS A 20 -1.74 -8.63 -3.95
N ALA A 21 -2.49 -7.53 -3.80
CA ALA A 21 -1.96 -6.18 -3.92
C ALA A 21 -0.91 -5.89 -2.82
N PHE A 22 -1.14 -6.37 -1.59
CA PHE A 22 -0.19 -6.24 -0.49
C PHE A 22 1.15 -6.90 -0.80
N PHE A 23 1.15 -8.18 -1.20
CA PHE A 23 2.37 -8.89 -1.55
C PHE A 23 3.05 -8.26 -2.78
N ARG A 24 2.27 -7.90 -3.79
CA ARG A 24 2.80 -7.26 -5.01
C ARG A 24 3.49 -5.94 -4.73
N LEU A 25 2.91 -5.12 -3.84
CA LEU A 25 3.54 -3.87 -3.40
C LEU A 25 4.88 -4.12 -2.70
N ILE A 26 4.98 -5.09 -1.81
CA ILE A 26 6.25 -5.44 -1.15
C ILE A 26 7.30 -5.83 -2.20
N TYR A 27 6.92 -6.64 -3.19
CA TYR A 27 7.82 -7.08 -4.24
C TYR A 27 8.32 -5.94 -5.13
N GLU A 28 7.43 -5.07 -5.62
CA GLU A 28 7.82 -4.02 -6.56
C GLU A 28 8.58 -2.89 -5.86
N THR A 29 8.17 -2.53 -4.66
CA THR A 29 8.67 -1.30 -4.00
C THR A 29 9.81 -1.56 -3.02
N GLN A 30 10.05 -2.82 -2.65
CA GLN A 30 11.00 -3.20 -1.60
C GLN A 30 10.75 -2.46 -0.28
N LEU A 31 9.50 -2.05 -0.07
CA LEU A 31 9.01 -1.55 1.21
C LEU A 31 8.85 -2.72 2.17
N ARG A 32 9.06 -2.45 3.46
CA ARG A 32 8.86 -3.46 4.49
C ARG A 32 7.36 -3.73 4.65
N PRO A 33 6.95 -4.95 5.07
CA PRO A 33 5.54 -5.29 5.23
C PRO A 33 4.76 -4.25 6.06
N PHE A 34 5.35 -3.76 7.15
CA PHE A 34 4.71 -2.74 7.99
C PHE A 34 4.60 -1.36 7.30
N GLU A 35 5.52 -1.03 6.39
CA GLU A 35 5.44 0.23 5.62
C GLU A 35 4.26 0.16 4.67
N VAL A 36 4.06 -0.99 4.00
CA VAL A 36 2.92 -1.23 3.11
C VAL A 36 1.60 -1.26 3.87
N MET A 37 1.55 -1.88 5.06
CA MET A 37 0.34 -1.90 5.89
C MET A 37 -0.12 -0.51 6.35
N ASN A 38 0.80 0.44 6.49
CA ASN A 38 0.51 1.80 6.92
C ASN A 38 0.34 2.78 5.76
N LEU A 39 0.34 2.32 4.50
CA LEU A 39 0.08 3.20 3.37
C LEU A 39 -1.38 3.69 3.40
N GLU A 40 -1.53 5.00 3.36
CA GLU A 40 -2.81 5.68 3.21
C GLU A 40 -3.09 5.96 1.72
N ILE A 41 -4.33 6.32 1.39
CA ILE A 41 -4.72 6.59 -0.02
C ILE A 41 -3.97 7.81 -0.55
N GLU A 42 -3.71 8.77 0.34
CA GLU A 42 -2.97 10.00 0.16
C GLU A 42 -1.50 9.76 -0.16
N ASN A 43 -0.98 8.57 0.17
CA ASN A 43 0.39 8.17 -0.14
C ASN A 43 0.55 7.58 -1.55
N TRP A 44 -0.56 7.40 -2.28
CA TRP A 44 -0.56 6.81 -3.62
C TRP A 44 -0.86 7.88 -4.68
N ASP A 45 0.15 8.20 -5.49
CA ASP A 45 -0.03 9.02 -6.69
C ASP A 45 -0.40 8.11 -7.87
N ARG A 46 -1.65 8.25 -8.31
CA ARG A 46 -2.25 7.44 -9.38
C ARG A 46 -1.71 7.80 -10.76
N THR A 47 -1.35 9.07 -10.95
CA THR A 47 -0.91 9.63 -12.23
C THR A 47 0.57 9.35 -12.43
N GLN A 48 1.37 9.54 -11.38
CA GLN A 48 2.80 9.25 -11.41
C GLN A 48 3.12 7.78 -11.14
N GLN A 49 2.14 6.97 -10.75
CA GLN A 49 2.28 5.55 -10.45
C GLN A 49 3.31 5.31 -9.34
N MET A 50 3.17 6.07 -8.25
CA MET A 50 4.09 6.03 -7.14
C MET A 50 3.36 5.79 -5.83
N VAL A 51 4.04 5.11 -4.91
CA VAL A 51 3.64 5.04 -3.51
C VAL A 51 4.74 5.62 -2.64
N THR A 52 4.35 6.41 -1.64
CA THR A 52 5.27 7.07 -0.71
C THR A 52 5.02 6.57 0.71
N ALA A 53 5.87 5.66 1.18
CA ALA A 53 5.83 5.22 2.56
C ALA A 53 6.46 6.27 3.49
N VAL A 54 5.64 6.89 4.33
CA VAL A 54 6.09 7.78 5.40
C VAL A 54 6.29 6.96 6.67
N ARG A 55 7.43 7.13 7.33
CA ARG A 55 7.76 6.37 8.54
C ARG A 55 6.96 6.89 9.73
N VAL A 56 6.09 6.05 10.28
CA VAL A 56 5.17 6.42 11.38
C VAL A 56 5.89 6.77 12.69
N LYS A 57 7.04 6.15 12.99
CA LYS A 57 7.83 6.44 14.20
C LYS A 57 9.09 7.23 13.89
N GLN A 58 9.13 8.48 14.36
CA GLN A 58 10.33 9.28 14.40
C GLN A 58 11.31 8.74 15.45
N LYS A 59 12.59 8.65 15.08
CA LYS A 59 13.62 8.27 16.03
C LYS A 59 14.05 9.51 16.82
N TRP A 60 14.11 9.37 18.13
CA TRP A 60 14.68 10.41 18.98
C TRP A 60 16.20 10.25 19.05
N ASP A 61 16.92 11.33 18.76
CA ASP A 61 18.36 11.43 18.91
C ASP A 61 18.67 12.03 20.28
N ASN A 62 19.06 11.17 21.23
CA ASN A 62 19.43 11.59 22.59
C ASN A 62 20.63 12.54 22.61
N LYS A 63 21.57 12.41 21.67
CA LYS A 63 22.82 13.19 21.66
C LYS A 63 22.56 14.66 21.32
N HIS A 64 21.68 14.90 20.35
CA HIS A 64 21.33 16.25 19.89
C HIS A 64 19.95 16.71 20.37
N LYS A 65 19.31 15.96 21.28
CA LYS A 65 17.98 16.21 21.86
C LYS A 65 16.94 16.63 20.80
N ARG A 66 16.86 15.87 19.71
CA ARG A 66 15.95 16.18 18.59
C ARG A 66 15.35 14.93 17.96
N TYR A 67 14.21 15.07 17.32
CA TYR A 67 13.68 14.03 16.44
C TYR A 67 14.47 14.02 15.12
N LEU A 68 14.86 12.83 14.68
CA LEU A 68 15.44 12.63 13.36
C LEU A 68 14.32 12.72 12.32
N GLN A 69 14.56 13.51 11.27
CA GLN A 69 13.66 13.56 10.12
C GLN A 69 13.54 12.16 9.51
N SER A 70 12.31 11.67 9.38
CA SER A 70 12.04 10.46 8.62
C SER A 70 12.08 10.81 7.14
N VAL A 71 13.05 10.27 6.41
CA VAL A 71 13.05 10.37 4.95
C VAL A 71 11.95 9.46 4.39
N PRO A 72 10.95 10.01 3.69
CA PRO A 72 9.93 9.19 3.02
C PRO A 72 10.59 8.29 1.97
N ARG A 73 10.07 7.07 1.82
CA ARG A 73 10.49 6.17 0.74
C ARG A 73 9.44 6.16 -0.34
N THR A 74 9.75 6.77 -1.46
CA THR A 74 8.90 6.74 -2.65
C THR A 74 9.40 5.69 -3.62
N ALA A 75 8.48 4.89 -4.17
CA ALA A 75 8.78 3.85 -5.14
C ALA A 75 7.75 3.87 -6.28
N ILE A 76 8.23 3.58 -7.48
CA ILE A 76 7.39 3.42 -8.67
C ILE A 76 6.77 2.02 -8.64
N ILE A 77 5.51 1.93 -9.08
CA ILE A 77 4.78 0.67 -9.24
C ILE A 77 4.43 0.46 -10.71
N THR A 78 4.19 -0.79 -11.09
CA THR A 78 3.76 -1.10 -12.46
C THR A 78 2.31 -0.68 -12.71
N ASP A 79 1.94 -0.50 -13.98
CA ASP A 79 0.55 -0.28 -14.41
C ASP A 79 -0.41 -1.29 -13.80
N SER A 80 -0.01 -2.57 -13.81
CA SER A 80 -0.81 -3.68 -13.29
C SER A 80 -1.10 -3.52 -11.79
N THR A 81 -0.10 -3.13 -11.01
CA THR A 81 -0.25 -2.87 -9.58
C THR A 81 -1.08 -1.61 -9.33
N ASN A 82 -0.89 -0.57 -10.16
CA ASN A 82 -1.66 0.67 -10.07
C ASN A 82 -3.16 0.41 -10.26
N GLU A 83 -3.53 -0.41 -11.24
CA GLU A 83 -4.93 -0.79 -11.48
C GLU A 83 -5.51 -1.71 -10.40
N MET A 84 -4.70 -2.59 -9.80
CA MET A 84 -5.12 -3.36 -8.62
C MET A 84 -5.49 -2.43 -7.45
N ILE A 85 -4.65 -1.45 -7.15
CA ILE A 85 -4.90 -0.47 -6.07
C ILE A 85 -6.15 0.36 -6.40
N ARG A 86 -6.28 0.82 -7.64
CA ARG A 86 -7.46 1.56 -8.12
C ARG A 86 -8.75 0.78 -7.91
N THR A 87 -8.75 -0.51 -8.24
CA THR A 87 -9.90 -1.39 -8.05
C THR A 87 -10.26 -1.50 -6.57
N LEU A 88 -9.28 -1.71 -5.70
CA LEU A 88 -9.47 -1.80 -4.25
C LEU A 88 -10.04 -0.50 -3.65
N VAL A 89 -9.49 0.65 -4.05
CA VAL A 89 -9.95 1.96 -3.57
C VAL A 89 -11.34 2.30 -4.10
N SER A 90 -11.66 1.92 -5.34
CA SER A 90 -12.98 2.16 -5.94
C SER A 90 -14.07 1.30 -5.28
N ASN A 91 -13.76 0.04 -4.95
CA ASN A 91 -14.68 -0.84 -4.23
C ASN A 91 -14.96 -0.34 -2.81
N ARG A 92 -14.00 0.32 -2.15
CA ARG A 92 -14.21 0.99 -0.85
C ARG A 92 -15.28 2.08 -0.90
N LYS A 93 -15.39 2.81 -2.03
CA LYS A 93 -16.44 3.82 -2.21
C LYS A 93 -17.83 3.19 -2.36
N LYS A 94 -17.94 2.04 -3.06
CA LYS A 94 -19.22 1.34 -3.24
C LYS A 94 -19.78 0.81 -1.92
N GLY A 95 -18.95 0.21 -1.07
CA GLY A 95 -19.38 -0.31 0.24
C GLY A 95 -19.84 0.77 1.23
N LYS A 96 -19.39 2.03 1.09
CA LYS A 96 -19.91 3.16 1.89
C LYS A 96 -21.30 3.63 1.45
N THR A 97 -21.69 3.35 0.21
CA THR A 97 -22.99 3.76 -0.33
C THR A 97 -24.07 2.74 0.01
N GLU A 98 -23.71 1.46 0.12
CA GLU A 98 -24.64 0.39 0.49
C GLU A 98 -24.97 0.37 1.99
N SER A 99 -24.06 0.82 2.86
CA SER A 99 -24.31 0.90 4.32
C SER A 99 -25.23 2.05 4.75
N LYS A 100 -25.71 2.89 3.82
CA LYS A 100 -26.69 3.96 4.10
C LYS A 100 -28.13 3.62 3.69
N LYS A 101 -28.41 2.40 3.24
CA LYS A 101 -29.77 1.96 2.85
C LYS A 101 -30.47 1.05 3.86
N THR A 102 -30.00 1.01 5.11
CA THR A 102 -30.75 0.42 6.22
C THR A 102 -31.12 1.52 7.22
N LEU A 103 -32.03 2.38 6.80
CA LEU A 103 -32.91 3.13 7.69
C LEU A 103 -34.30 2.55 7.44
N CYS A 104 -34.73 1.69 8.36
CA CYS A 104 -36.15 1.52 8.63
C CYS A 104 -36.68 2.84 9.21
#